data_AF-A0A3N5YXU1-F1
#
_entry.id   AF-A0A3N5YXU1-F1
#
_cell.length_a   1.000
_cell.length_b   1.000
_cell.length_c   1.000
_cell.angle_alpha   90.00
_cell.angle_beta   90.00
_cell.angle_gamma   90.00
#
_symmetry.space_group_name_H-M   'P 1'
#
loop_
_entity.id
_entity.type
_entity.pdbx_description
1 polymer ?
#
loop_
_entity_poly.entity_id
_entity_poly.type
_entity_poly.pdbx_seq_one_letter_code
_entity_poly.pdbx_strand_id
1 'polypeptide(L)' 'MIDLLLVQPPIRDFYLTAKRTIPYGLAAIAAAARAKGLAVAILDGLATPKSRLLPLPP' A
#
# COMPACT_ATOMS: atom_id res chain seq x y z
N MET A 1 -16.01 -11.26 -3.44
CA MET A 1 -14.91 -11.88 -2.67
C MET A 1 -13.60 -11.44 -3.31
N ILE A 2 -12.54 -11.22 -2.54
CA ILE A 2 -11.22 -10.87 -3.09
C ILE A 2 -10.39 -12.15 -3.13
N ASP A 3 -9.81 -12.49 -4.29
CA ASP A 3 -8.96 -13.67 -4.45
C ASP A 3 -7.50 -13.37 -4.07
N LEU A 4 -7.06 -12.11 -4.28
CA LEU A 4 -5.70 -11.66 -4.04
C LEU A 4 -5.68 -10.25 -3.44
N LEU A 5 -5.08 -10.12 -2.26
CA LEU A 5 -4.84 -8.83 -1.60
C LEU A 5 -3.34 -8.50 -1.66
N LEU A 6 -3.00 -7.41 -2.34
CA LEU A 6 -1.64 -6.89 -2.41
C LEU A 6 -1.46 -5.80 -1.36
N VAL A 7 -0.44 -5.90 -0.50
CA VAL A 7 -0.26 -4.99 0.62
C VAL A 7 0.97 -4.11 0.39
N GLN A 8 0.78 -2.79 0.42
CA GLN A 8 1.87 -1.82 0.51
C GLN A 8 2.15 -1.54 1.99
N PRO A 9 3.27 -2.04 2.55
CA PRO A 9 3.73 -1.61 3.86
C PRO A 9 4.36 -0.20 3.78
N PRO A 10 4.62 0.45 4.94
CA PRO A 10 4.30 0.02 6.30
C PRO A 10 2.81 0.16 6.66
N ILE A 11 2.28 -0.84 7.36
CA ILE A 11 1.02 -0.73 8.12
C ILE A 11 1.28 -0.05 9.48
N ARG A 12 2.54 -0.08 9.97
CA ARG A 12 3.02 0.61 11.18
C ARG A 12 4.34 1.33 10.89
N ASP A 13 4.40 2.61 11.23
CA ASP A 13 5.49 3.54 10.88
C ASP A 13 6.84 3.00 11.35
N PHE A 14 7.72 2.61 10.41
CA PHE A 14 9.11 2.30 10.77
C PHE A 14 10.12 3.00 9.84
N TYR A 15 9.86 3.12 8.53
CA TYR A 15 10.74 3.88 7.61
C TYR A 15 9.99 4.36 6.36
N LEU A 16 9.46 5.59 6.37
CA LEU A 16 8.86 6.21 5.18
C LEU A 16 9.91 7.09 4.46
N THR A 17 10.13 6.83 3.17
CA THR A 17 10.80 7.78 2.27
C THR A 17 9.83 8.19 1.16
N ALA A 18 9.89 9.44 0.70
CA ALA A 18 8.88 10.01 -0.22
C ALA A 18 8.68 9.21 -1.52
N LYS A 19 9.73 8.55 -2.03
CA LYS A 19 9.68 7.72 -3.25
C LYS A 19 8.91 6.40 -3.08
N ARG A 20 8.54 5.99 -1.86
CA ARG A 20 7.80 4.74 -1.57
C ARG A 20 6.29 4.93 -1.32
N THR A 21 5.75 6.10 -1.66
CA THR A 21 4.34 6.45 -1.40
C THR A 21 3.36 5.99 -2.47
N ILE A 22 3.84 5.56 -3.64
CA ILE A 22 2.98 5.10 -4.75
C ILE A 22 3.19 3.58 -4.96
N PRO A 23 2.13 2.75 -4.88
CA PRO A 23 2.22 1.29 -5.07
C PRO A 23 2.40 0.86 -6.55
N TYR A 24 3.27 1.51 -7.32
CA TYR A 24 3.35 1.29 -8.77
C TYR A 24 3.60 -0.18 -9.16
N GLY A 25 4.54 -0.84 -8.48
CA GLY A 25 4.80 -2.27 -8.71
C GLY A 25 3.60 -3.15 -8.38
N LEU A 26 2.87 -2.86 -7.30
CA LEU A 26 1.65 -3.59 -6.94
C LEU A 26 0.53 -3.32 -7.95
N ALA A 27 0.44 -2.11 -8.49
CA ALA A 27 -0.53 -1.78 -9.54
C ALA A 27 -0.27 -2.59 -10.83
N ALA A 28 1.00 -2.75 -11.23
CA ALA A 28 1.37 -3.58 -12.37
C ALA A 28 1.01 -5.06 -12.14
N ILE A 29 1.29 -5.61 -10.95
CA ILE A 29 0.92 -6.97 -10.56
C ILE A 29 -0.61 -7.14 -10.55
N ALA A 30 -1.34 -6.18 -9.99
CA ALA A 30 -2.80 -6.20 -9.94
C ALA A 30 -3.41 -6.21 -11.35
N ALA A 31 -2.87 -5.42 -12.28
CA ALA A 31 -3.33 -5.41 -13.67
C ALA A 31 -3.13 -6.78 -14.34
N ALA A 32 -1.95 -7.38 -14.19
CA ALA A 32 -1.66 -8.70 -14.76
C ALA A 32 -2.54 -9.82 -14.15
N ALA A 33 -2.80 -9.77 -12.85
CA ALA A 33 -3.65 -10.75 -12.16
C ALA A 33 -5.14 -10.57 -12.51
N ARG A 34 -5.62 -9.32 -12.62
CA ARG A 34 -6.99 -9.03 -13.11
C ARG A 34 -7.21 -9.50 -14.55
N ALA A 35 -6.21 -9.37 -15.42
CA ALA A 35 -6.27 -9.88 -16.78
C ALA A 35 -6.44 -11.41 -16.86
N LYS A 36 -6.13 -12.13 -15.78
CA LYS A 36 -6.36 -13.58 -15.64
C LYS A 36 -7.69 -13.93 -14.95
N GLY A 37 -8.55 -12.94 -14.69
CA GLY A 37 -9.87 -13.14 -14.09
C GLY A 37 -9.90 -13.13 -12.56
N LEU A 38 -8.81 -12.78 -11.87
CA LEU A 38 -8.78 -12.70 -10.42
C LEU A 38 -9.39 -11.38 -9.91
N ALA A 39 -10.16 -11.47 -8.83
CA ALA A 39 -10.58 -10.30 -8.05
C ALA A 39 -9.42 -9.83 -7.16
N VAL A 40 -8.75 -8.74 -7.56
CA VAL A 40 -7.55 -8.23 -6.89
C VAL A 40 -7.80 -6.86 -6.25
N ALA A 41 -7.39 -6.70 -4.99
CA ALA A 41 -7.37 -5.43 -4.27
C ALA A 41 -5.95 -5.04 -3.83
N ILE A 42 -5.72 -3.74 -3.66
CA ILE A 42 -4.48 -3.20 -3.07
C ILE A 42 -4.85 -2.55 -1.73
N LEU A 43 -4.23 -3.00 -0.65
CA LEU A 43 -4.24 -2.33 0.65
C LEU A 43 -3.03 -1.39 0.72
N ASP A 44 -3.28 -0.10 0.54
CA ASP A 44 -2.26 0.93 0.65
C ASP A 44 -2.12 1.40 2.11
N GLY A 45 -1.14 0.86 2.83
CA GLY A 45 -0.83 1.27 4.21
C GLY A 45 -0.25 2.69 4.32
N LEU A 46 0.10 3.31 3.19
CA LEU A 46 0.63 4.66 3.10
C LEU A 46 -0.37 5.69 2.60
N ALA A 47 -1.60 5.28 2.27
CA ALA A 47 -2.75 6.15 2.01
C ALA A 47 -3.26 6.85 3.30
N THR A 48 -2.33 7.37 4.10
CA THR A 48 -2.61 8.18 5.28
C THR A 48 -2.59 9.67 4.89
N PRO A 49 -3.42 10.53 5.50
CA PRO A 49 -3.27 11.97 5.32
C PRO A 49 -1.84 12.38 5.65
N LYS A 50 -1.24 13.20 4.77
CA LYS A 50 0.20 13.57 4.73
C LYS A 50 0.77 14.21 6.00
N SER A 51 -0.01 14.38 7.06
CA SER A 51 0.45 14.97 8.31
C SER A 51 -0.36 14.44 9.48
N ARG A 52 0.31 13.84 10.46
CA ARG A 52 -0.25 13.50 11.77
C ARG A 52 0.69 14.08 12.82
N LEU A 53 0.13 14.77 13.81
CA LEU A 53 0.89 15.30 14.94
C LEU A 53 1.33 14.10 15.78
N LEU A 54 2.63 13.80 15.79
CA LEU A 54 3.21 12.73 16.61
C LEU A 54 3.72 13.32 17.93
N PRO A 55 3.43 12.69 19.08
CA PRO A 55 4.04 13.08 20.35
C PRO A 55 5.56 12.83 20.31
N LEU A 56 6.31 13.61 21.07
CA LEU A 56 7.74 13.39 21.25
C LEU A 56 7.97 12.01 21.91
N PRO A 57 8.88 11.16 21.40
CA PRO A 57 9.26 9.94 22.09
C PRO A 57 9.95 10.24 23.44
N PRO A 58 9.92 9.29 24.41
CA PRO A 58 10.60 9.44 25.70
C PRO A 58 12.12 9.48 25.56
#